data_AF-A0A3B9XDW6-F1
#
_entry.id   AF-A0A3B9XDW6-F1
#
_cell.length_a   1.000
_cell.length_b   1.000
_cell.length_c   1.000
_cell.angle_alpha   90.00
_cell.angle_beta   90.00
_cell.angle_gamma   90.00
#
_symmetry.space_group_name_H-M   'P 1'
#
loop_
_entity.id
_entity.type
_entity.pdbx_description
1 polymer ?
#
loop_
_entity_poly.entity_id
_entity_poly.type
_entity_poly.pdbx_seq_one_letter_code
_entity_poly.pdbx_strand_id
1 'polypeptide(L)'
;MKSLLAGLVLFGAQAMACPNLTGTYSCTYQDGTEKMELSQTETNGVTVYSFRNADDPNDQGGNLPADNQVYRLQDTKDFRNGTLQSWCEGDALKIQQQAEHYQEEQHVGNLSLVITMSIVDNNLSQVTDGFYETGSGNYPINESMTCTRVN
;
A
#
# COMPACT_ATOMS: atom_id res chain seq x y z
N MET A 1 -47.19 -35.55 -0.04
CA MET A 1 -46.46 -34.47 -0.75
C MET A 1 -45.30 -34.07 0.14
N LYS A 2 -44.05 -34.37 -0.26
CA LYS A 2 -42.85 -34.10 0.53
C LYS A 2 -42.36 -32.69 0.21
N SER A 3 -42.29 -31.84 1.24
CA SER A 3 -41.58 -30.56 1.19
C SER A 3 -40.11 -30.77 0.83
N LEU A 4 -39.61 -29.96 -0.09
CA LEU A 4 -38.18 -29.73 -0.29
C LEU A 4 -37.97 -28.22 -0.26
N LEU A 5 -37.68 -27.72 0.95
CA LEU A 5 -36.88 -26.52 1.17
C LEU A 5 -35.42 -26.97 1.00
N ALA A 6 -34.71 -26.42 0.03
CA ALA A 6 -33.27 -26.58 -0.09
C ALA A 6 -32.69 -25.18 -0.32
N GLY A 7 -31.79 -24.79 0.58
CA GLY A 7 -31.43 -23.41 0.85
C GLY A 7 -30.67 -22.74 -0.30
N LEU A 8 -30.92 -21.44 -0.42
CA LEU A 8 -29.97 -20.55 -1.07
C LEU A 8 -28.64 -20.64 -0.30
N VAL A 9 -27.64 -21.24 -0.92
CA VAL A 9 -26.25 -21.04 -0.53
C VAL A 9 -25.91 -19.61 -0.90
N LEU A 10 -26.01 -18.70 0.07
CA LEU A 10 -25.39 -17.38 -0.01
C LEU A 10 -23.88 -17.61 -0.01
N PHE A 11 -23.29 -17.68 -1.20
CA PHE A 11 -21.86 -17.45 -1.36
C PHE A 11 -21.60 -15.99 -1.00
N GLY A 12 -21.51 -15.71 0.30
CA GLY A 12 -20.88 -14.50 0.77
C GLY A 12 -19.47 -14.50 0.20
N ALA A 13 -19.15 -13.52 -0.63
CA ALA A 13 -17.77 -13.21 -0.94
C ALA A 13 -17.05 -13.10 0.40
N GLN A 14 -16.18 -14.06 0.69
CA GLN A 14 -15.31 -13.97 1.85
C GLN A 14 -14.44 -12.76 1.55
N ALA A 15 -14.77 -11.61 2.15
CA ALA A 15 -13.81 -10.54 2.30
C ALA A 15 -12.61 -11.20 3.00
N MET A 16 -11.56 -11.52 2.26
CA MET A 16 -10.34 -12.03 2.86
C MET A 16 -9.89 -10.94 3.82
N ALA A 17 -9.90 -11.25 5.12
CA ALA A 17 -9.57 -10.29 6.14
C ALA A 17 -8.16 -9.74 5.84
N CYS A 18 -8.07 -8.43 5.77
CA CYS A 18 -6.80 -7.74 5.59
C CYS A 18 -5.80 -8.11 6.68
N PRO A 19 -4.49 -8.22 6.37
CA PRO A 19 -3.49 -8.60 7.37
C PRO A 19 -3.41 -7.55 8.46
N ASN A 20 -3.17 -7.98 9.70
CA ASN A 20 -2.90 -7.06 10.80
C ASN A 20 -1.44 -6.58 10.74
N LEU A 21 -1.24 -5.35 10.29
CA LEU A 21 0.06 -4.69 10.20
C LEU A 21 0.30 -3.70 11.35
N THR A 22 -0.57 -3.69 12.37
CA THR A 22 -0.53 -2.69 13.45
C THR A 22 0.73 -2.84 14.30
N GLY A 23 1.46 -1.73 14.46
CA GLY A 23 2.65 -1.66 15.29
C GLY A 23 3.51 -0.44 14.98
N THR A 24 4.54 -0.25 15.80
CA THR A 24 5.62 0.72 15.54
C THR A 24 6.82 -0.03 15.01
N TYR A 25 7.42 0.46 13.93
CA TYR A 25 8.53 -0.18 13.22
C TYR A 25 9.64 0.81 12.95
N SER A 26 10.88 0.39 13.15
CA SER A 26 12.08 1.13 12.79
C SER A 26 12.52 0.67 11.40
N CYS A 27 12.39 1.54 10.40
CA CYS A 27 12.78 1.31 9.01
C CYS A 27 14.11 2.02 8.73
N THR A 28 15.07 1.32 8.11
CA THR A 28 16.34 1.92 7.68
C THR A 28 16.30 2.18 6.19
N TYR A 29 16.36 3.46 5.83
CA TYR A 29 16.46 3.98 4.48
C TYR A 29 17.91 4.39 4.18
N GLN A 30 18.19 4.87 2.95
CA GLN A 30 19.54 5.28 2.55
C GLN A 30 20.03 6.53 3.31
N ASP A 31 19.12 7.40 3.71
CA ASP A 31 19.35 8.69 4.35
C ASP A 31 19.25 8.65 5.89
N GLY A 32 18.73 7.56 6.46
CA GLY A 32 18.61 7.44 7.91
C GLY A 32 17.72 6.29 8.35
N THR A 33 17.39 6.31 9.64
CA THR A 33 16.41 5.39 10.23
C THR A 33 15.22 6.21 10.71
N GLU A 34 14.02 5.78 10.34
CA GLU A 34 12.77 6.41 10.75
C GLU A 34 11.89 5.41 11.47
N LYS A 35 11.12 5.89 12.45
CA LYS A 35 10.09 5.08 13.08
C LYS A 35 8.75 5.36 12.42
N MET A 36 8.19 4.32 11.82
CA MET A 36 6.83 4.34 11.27
C MET A 36 5.87 3.70 12.26
N GLU A 37 4.78 4.39 12.59
CA GLU A 37 3.65 3.80 13.28
C GLU A 37 2.55 3.47 12.26
N LEU A 38 2.10 2.23 12.31
CA LEU A 38 1.02 1.66 11.53
C LEU A 38 -0.14 1.35 12.46
N SER A 39 -1.32 1.87 12.13
CA SER A 39 -2.57 1.51 12.79
C SER A 39 -3.63 1.13 11.78
N GLN A 40 -4.66 0.43 12.26
CA GLN A 40 -5.72 -0.10 11.42
C GLN A 40 -7.08 0.16 12.05
N THR A 41 -8.02 0.56 11.21
CA THR A 41 -9.41 0.71 11.58
C THR A 41 -10.31 0.09 10.52
N GLU A 42 -11.51 -0.33 10.91
CA GLU A 42 -12.52 -0.77 9.96
C GLU A 42 -13.57 0.32 9.82
N THR A 43 -13.78 0.80 8.59
CA THR A 43 -14.79 1.81 8.26
C THR A 43 -15.70 1.25 7.18
N ASN A 44 -16.99 1.07 7.48
CA ASN A 44 -17.98 0.54 6.53
C ASN A 44 -17.59 -0.81 5.89
N GLY A 45 -16.92 -1.71 6.64
CA GLY A 45 -16.45 -3.00 6.13
C GLY A 45 -15.15 -2.95 5.32
N VAL A 46 -14.50 -1.78 5.25
CA VAL A 46 -13.19 -1.59 4.61
C VAL A 46 -12.12 -1.41 5.68
N THR A 47 -11.03 -2.15 5.59
CA THR A 47 -9.83 -1.90 6.40
C THR A 47 -9.11 -0.66 5.89
N VAL A 48 -8.89 0.30 6.78
CA VAL A 48 -8.13 1.52 6.52
C VAL A 48 -6.83 1.45 7.33
N TYR A 49 -5.72 1.58 6.62
CA TYR A 49 -4.38 1.62 7.19
C TYR A 49 -3.94 3.07 7.36
N SER A 50 -3.49 3.43 8.56
CA SER A 50 -2.93 4.74 8.85
C SER A 50 -1.43 4.62 9.08
N PHE A 51 -0.65 5.43 8.39
CA PHE A 51 0.82 5.46 8.46
C PHE A 51 1.28 6.83 8.92
N ARG A 52 2.11 6.91 9.96
CA ARG A 52 2.72 8.17 10.40
C ARG A 52 4.15 7.97 10.87
N ASN A 53 4.95 9.01 10.84
CA ASN A 53 6.24 9.08 11.51
C ASN A 53 6.00 9.18 13.03
N ALA A 54 6.48 8.18 13.78
CA ALA A 54 6.32 8.12 15.22
C ALA A 54 7.20 9.12 15.99
N ASP A 55 8.26 9.63 15.35
CA ASP A 55 9.18 10.60 15.94
C ASP A 55 8.78 12.07 15.63
N ASP A 56 7.84 12.31 14.71
CA ASP A 56 7.27 13.65 14.45
C ASP A 56 5.83 13.76 14.97
N PRO A 57 5.58 14.46 16.10
CA PRO A 57 4.24 14.61 16.65
C PRO A 57 3.30 15.46 15.78
N ASN A 58 3.82 16.19 14.80
CA ASN A 58 3.01 16.99 13.87
C ASN A 58 2.68 16.22 12.59
N ASP A 59 3.26 15.04 12.38
CA ASP A 59 2.91 14.21 11.25
C ASP A 59 1.50 13.64 11.44
N GLN A 60 0.59 14.10 10.58
CA GLN A 60 -0.79 13.61 10.56
C GLN A 60 -0.93 12.28 9.81
N GLY A 61 0.13 11.87 9.12
CA GLY A 61 0.18 10.62 8.39
C GLY A 61 -0.70 10.58 7.15
N GLY A 62 -0.78 9.40 6.55
CA GLY A 62 -1.67 9.08 5.45
C GLY A 62 -2.64 7.96 5.82
N ASN A 63 -3.86 8.04 5.30
CA ASN A 63 -4.85 6.97 5.39
C ASN A 63 -5.01 6.27 4.05
N LEU A 64 -4.99 4.95 4.06
CA LEU A 64 -5.06 4.11 2.88
C LEU A 64 -6.17 3.05 3.04
N PRO A 65 -7.31 3.21 2.36
CA PRO A 65 -8.37 2.21 2.36
C PRO A 65 -8.02 1.05 1.42
N ALA A 66 -8.08 -0.18 1.94
CA ALA A 66 -7.87 -1.40 1.17
C ALA A 66 -9.18 -1.88 0.50
N ASP A 67 -9.79 -1.00 -0.30
CA ASP A 67 -11.09 -1.20 -0.96
C ASP A 67 -10.99 -1.47 -2.47
N ASN A 68 -9.76 -1.60 -2.98
CA ASN A 68 -9.44 -1.79 -4.38
C ASN A 68 -9.94 -0.65 -5.30
N GLN A 69 -10.28 0.52 -4.76
CA GLN A 69 -10.64 1.70 -5.55
C GLN A 69 -9.39 2.45 -6.01
N VAL A 70 -9.51 3.14 -7.14
CA VAL A 70 -8.43 3.98 -7.69
C VAL A 70 -8.64 5.42 -7.22
N TYR A 71 -7.65 5.95 -6.50
CA TYR A 71 -7.60 7.31 -6.00
C TYR A 71 -6.64 8.15 -6.83
N ARG A 72 -7.04 9.38 -7.16
CA ARG A 72 -6.18 10.36 -7.83
C ARG A 72 -5.28 11.01 -6.77
N LEU A 73 -3.96 10.93 -6.97
CA LEU A 73 -2.98 11.66 -6.17
C LEU A 73 -2.95 13.12 -6.58
N GLN A 74 -2.53 14.02 -5.70
CA GLN A 74 -2.31 15.42 -6.06
C GLN A 74 -1.06 15.55 -6.94
N ASP A 75 -1.12 16.41 -7.96
CA ASP A 75 0.05 16.71 -8.78
C ASP A 75 1.08 17.51 -7.97
N THR A 76 2.35 17.15 -8.18
CA THR A 76 3.51 17.87 -7.67
C THR A 76 4.33 18.42 -8.84
N LYS A 77 5.41 19.13 -8.54
CA LYS A 77 6.35 19.61 -9.56
C LYS A 77 6.87 18.47 -10.43
N ASP A 78 7.21 17.36 -9.79
CA ASP A 78 7.94 16.25 -10.41
C ASP A 78 7.02 15.08 -10.76
N PHE A 79 5.83 14.95 -10.16
CA PHE A 79 4.89 13.87 -10.46
C PHE A 79 3.50 14.37 -10.80
N ARG A 80 2.94 13.91 -11.92
CA ARG A 80 1.59 14.28 -12.39
C ARG A 80 0.80 13.04 -12.76
N ASN A 81 -0.51 13.18 -12.89
CA ASN A 81 -1.40 12.09 -13.30
C ASN A 81 -1.27 10.84 -12.42
N GLY A 82 -0.92 11.06 -11.16
CA GLY A 82 -0.64 9.99 -10.22
C GLY A 82 -1.92 9.28 -9.76
N THR A 83 -1.93 7.96 -9.75
CA THR A 83 -3.00 7.14 -9.17
C THR A 83 -2.47 6.24 -8.08
N LEU A 84 -3.35 5.88 -7.15
CA LEU A 84 -3.06 4.95 -6.08
C LEU A 84 -4.26 4.03 -5.86
N GLN A 85 -4.01 2.74 -5.71
CA GLN A 85 -5.01 1.71 -5.45
C GLN A 85 -4.47 0.75 -4.41
N SER A 86 -5.28 0.29 -3.46
CA SER A 86 -4.81 -0.71 -2.49
C SER A 86 -5.85 -1.78 -2.19
N TRP A 87 -5.40 -3.00 -1.93
CA TRP A 87 -6.23 -4.17 -1.67
C TRP A 87 -5.49 -5.17 -0.80
N CYS A 88 -6.24 -6.08 -0.20
CA CYS A 88 -5.67 -7.18 0.58
C CYS A 88 -5.65 -8.47 -0.25
N GLU A 89 -4.52 -9.17 -0.22
CA GLU A 89 -4.31 -10.43 -0.93
C GLU A 89 -3.59 -11.41 0.01
N GLY A 90 -4.37 -12.33 0.58
CA GLY A 90 -3.87 -13.23 1.63
C GLY A 90 -3.38 -12.43 2.85
N ASP A 91 -2.16 -12.71 3.29
CA ASP A 91 -1.53 -12.05 4.44
C ASP A 91 -0.78 -10.75 4.08
N ALA A 92 -1.08 -10.17 2.91
CA ALA A 92 -0.42 -8.96 2.43
C ALA A 92 -1.40 -7.83 2.07
N LEU A 93 -0.99 -6.60 2.38
CA LEU A 93 -1.54 -5.38 1.80
C LEU A 93 -0.76 -5.08 0.51
N LYS A 94 -1.48 -4.90 -0.59
CA LYS A 94 -0.94 -4.50 -1.88
C LYS A 94 -1.31 -3.05 -2.15
N ILE A 95 -0.36 -2.27 -2.62
CA ILE A 95 -0.53 -0.87 -2.99
C ILE A 95 0.04 -0.69 -4.39
N GLN A 96 -0.79 -0.36 -5.35
CA GLN A 96 -0.36 0.01 -6.69
C GLN A 96 -0.31 1.52 -6.80
N GLN A 97 0.80 2.04 -7.33
CA GLN A 97 0.98 3.45 -7.64
C GLN A 97 1.42 3.61 -9.09
N GLN A 98 0.83 4.57 -9.78
CA GLN A 98 1.27 4.98 -11.12
C GLN A 98 1.40 6.49 -11.14
N ALA A 99 2.36 7.04 -11.90
CA ALA A 99 2.48 8.48 -12.10
C ALA A 99 3.34 8.80 -13.32
N GLU A 100 3.15 9.97 -13.90
CA GLU A 100 4.07 10.56 -14.88
C GLU A 100 5.12 11.39 -14.15
N HIS A 101 6.40 11.22 -14.47
CA HIS A 101 7.52 11.96 -13.92
C HIS A 101 7.90 13.10 -14.87
N TYR A 102 8.04 14.30 -14.31
CA TYR A 102 8.43 15.52 -14.99
C TYR A 102 9.72 16.10 -14.42
N GLN A 103 10.57 16.64 -15.29
CA GLN A 103 11.72 17.47 -14.92
C GLN A 103 11.69 18.75 -15.74
N GLU A 104 11.77 19.91 -15.07
CA GLU A 104 11.71 21.23 -15.72
C GLU A 104 10.50 21.37 -16.69
N GLU A 105 9.31 20.94 -16.24
CA GLU A 105 8.06 20.92 -17.02
C GLU A 105 8.02 19.95 -18.21
N GLN A 106 9.08 19.16 -18.44
CA GLN A 106 9.12 18.15 -19.49
C GLN A 106 8.82 16.77 -18.93
N HIS A 107 7.95 16.02 -19.61
CA HIS A 107 7.72 14.61 -19.29
C HIS A 107 8.98 13.81 -19.58
N VAL A 108 9.49 13.11 -18.58
CA VAL A 108 10.74 12.31 -18.68
C VAL A 108 10.51 10.82 -18.52
N GLY A 109 9.34 10.41 -17.99
CA GLY A 109 9.00 8.99 -17.90
C GLY A 109 7.74 8.69 -17.12
N ASN A 110 7.38 7.42 -17.05
CA ASN A 110 6.23 6.89 -16.31
C ASN A 110 6.72 5.94 -15.22
N LEU A 111 6.18 6.10 -14.02
CA LEU A 111 6.40 5.23 -12.88
C LEU A 111 5.21 4.30 -12.72
N SER A 112 5.46 3.00 -12.56
CA SER A 112 4.45 2.02 -12.11
C SER A 112 5.06 1.13 -11.05
N LEU A 113 4.46 1.12 -9.86
CA LEU A 113 4.91 0.39 -8.70
C LEU A 113 3.79 -0.46 -8.11
N VAL A 114 4.16 -1.61 -7.55
CA VAL A 114 3.35 -2.41 -6.64
C VAL A 114 4.17 -2.63 -5.38
N ILE A 115 3.69 -2.09 -4.28
CA ILE A 115 4.25 -2.25 -2.94
C ILE A 115 3.44 -3.34 -2.24
N THR A 116 4.12 -4.35 -1.71
CA THR A 116 3.56 -5.44 -0.93
C THR A 116 4.04 -5.31 0.51
N MET A 117 3.12 -5.14 1.45
CA MET A 117 3.41 -5.05 2.88
C MET A 117 2.86 -6.28 3.61
N SER A 118 3.68 -6.90 4.45
CA SER A 118 3.31 -8.09 5.23
C SER A 118 4.10 -8.17 6.53
N ILE A 119 3.68 -9.03 7.46
CA ILE A 119 4.46 -9.33 8.66
C ILE A 119 5.24 -10.63 8.47
N VAL A 120 6.55 -10.56 8.62
CA VAL A 120 7.46 -11.71 8.58
C VAL A 120 8.31 -11.71 9.84
N ASP A 121 8.26 -12.78 10.62
CA ASP A 121 9.00 -12.90 11.89
C ASP A 121 8.79 -11.70 12.84
N ASN A 122 7.55 -11.23 12.95
CA ASN A 122 7.12 -10.07 13.74
C ASN A 122 7.67 -8.72 13.25
N ASN A 123 8.34 -8.67 12.11
CA ASN A 123 8.83 -7.45 11.46
C ASN A 123 7.95 -7.10 10.27
N LEU A 124 7.91 -5.82 9.92
CA LEU A 124 7.21 -5.37 8.72
C LEU A 124 8.12 -5.57 7.52
N SER A 125 7.70 -6.41 6.58
CA SER A 125 8.35 -6.58 5.29
C SER A 125 7.62 -5.73 4.25
N GLN A 126 8.39 -4.95 3.50
CA GLN A 126 7.93 -4.20 2.34
C GLN A 126 8.72 -4.66 1.11
N VAL A 127 8.02 -5.05 0.05
CA VAL A 127 8.61 -5.36 -1.25
C VAL A 127 8.00 -4.43 -2.29
N THR A 128 8.83 -3.69 -3.01
CA THR A 128 8.43 -2.79 -4.09
C THR A 128 8.89 -3.38 -5.41
N ASP A 129 7.94 -3.76 -6.26
CA ASP A 129 8.18 -4.21 -7.62
C ASP A 129 7.59 -3.23 -8.61
N GLY A 130 8.24 -3.03 -9.76
CA GLY A 130 7.71 -2.13 -10.77
C GLY A 130 8.70 -1.80 -11.87
N PHE A 131 8.42 -0.69 -12.54
CA PHE A 131 9.30 -0.15 -13.56
C PHE A 131 9.18 1.35 -13.66
N TYR A 132 10.26 1.96 -14.13
CA TYR A 132 10.29 3.32 -14.63
C TYR A 132 10.51 3.26 -16.15
N GLU A 133 9.54 3.73 -16.92
CA GLU A 133 9.58 3.78 -18.38
C GLU A 133 10.01 5.17 -18.84
N THR A 134 10.97 5.24 -19.75
CA THR A 134 11.34 6.50 -20.43
C THR A 134 11.35 6.27 -21.94
N GLY A 135 11.57 7.33 -22.71
CA GLY A 135 11.80 7.20 -24.15
C GLY A 135 13.01 6.33 -24.53
N SER A 136 13.92 6.05 -23.60
CA SER A 136 15.11 5.21 -23.82
C SER A 136 14.95 3.75 -23.38
N GLY A 137 13.85 3.40 -22.70
CA GLY A 137 13.54 2.01 -22.32
C GLY A 137 12.84 1.87 -20.97
N ASN A 138 12.75 0.62 -20.52
CA ASN A 138 12.12 0.24 -19.25
C ASN A 138 13.18 -0.18 -18.23
N TYR A 139 13.15 0.45 -17.06
CA TYR A 139 14.08 0.22 -15.96
C TYR A 139 13.33 -0.45 -14.81
N PRO A 140 13.60 -1.74 -14.52
CA PRO A 140 12.89 -2.45 -13.47
C PRO A 140 13.27 -1.90 -12.08
N ILE A 141 12.29 -1.90 -11.19
CA ILE A 141 12.44 -1.59 -9.77
C ILE A 141 12.10 -2.88 -9.01
N ASN A 142 13.03 -3.33 -8.18
CA ASN A 142 12.84 -4.49 -7.31
C ASN A 142 13.63 -4.20 -6.02
N GLU A 143 12.92 -3.70 -5.03
CA GLU A 143 13.48 -3.31 -3.74
C GLU A 143 12.76 -4.03 -2.62
N SER A 144 13.50 -4.42 -1.59
CA SER A 144 12.93 -5.02 -0.39
C SER A 144 13.48 -4.31 0.84
N MET A 145 12.59 -3.98 1.77
CA MET A 145 12.91 -3.41 3.06
C MET A 145 12.29 -4.25 4.16
N THR A 146 12.99 -4.37 5.27
CA THR A 146 12.45 -4.95 6.50
C THR A 146 12.58 -3.92 7.61
N CYS A 147 11.47 -3.57 8.23
CA CYS A 147 11.43 -2.68 9.38
C CYS A 147 11.27 -3.48 10.66
N THR A 148 12.13 -3.22 11.62
CA THR A 148 12.16 -3.96 12.89
C THR A 148 11.07 -3.45 13.81
N ARG A 149 10.25 -4.33 14.38
CA ARG A 149 9.22 -3.91 15.33
C ARG A 149 9.87 -3.33 16.59
N VAL A 150 9.37 -2.16 17.00
CA VAL A 150 9.76 -1.48 18.24
C VAL A 150 8.73 -1.84 19.30
N ASN A 151 9.19 -2.35 20.44
CA ASN A 151 8.35 -2.69 21.58
C ASN A 151 8.01 -1.47 22.43
#